data_AF-A0A7C2I4F7-F1
#
_entry.id   AF-A0A7C2I4F7-F1
#
_cell.length_a   1.000
_cell.length_b   1.000
_cell.length_c   1.000
_cell.angle_alpha   90.00
_cell.angle_beta   90.00
_cell.angle_gamma   90.00
#
_symmetry.space_group_name_H-M   'P 1'
#
loop_
_entity.id
_entity.type
_entity.pdbx_description
1 polymer ?
#
loop_
_entity_poly.entity_id
_entity_poly.type
_entity_poly.pdbx_seq_one_letter_code
_entity_poly.pdbx_strand_id
1 'polypeptide(L)'
;MIATPCIGVCSTAVGDEVCFGCGRSFAEVSNWLALDDGQRAAIQAQLSRRKVWLQMAMQSGGRLQAIQPAQQQARLALTPSLLVTLGWPQQRQGRGYVPLLTHDGRSYLLPVYRDDWLRLFWDCLFDADCAQLN
;
A
#
# COMPACT_ATOMS: atom_id res chain seq x y z
N MET A 1 -11.14 4.21 24.28
CA MET A 1 -9.81 3.57 24.24
C MET A 1 -9.71 2.68 23.02
N ILE A 2 -8.92 3.09 22.02
CA ILE A 2 -8.64 2.28 20.82
C ILE A 2 -7.48 1.31 21.09
N ALA A 3 -7.71 0.00 20.94
CA ALA A 3 -6.68 -1.02 21.12
C ALA A 3 -5.60 -0.95 20.04
N THR A 4 -4.36 -1.31 20.40
CA THR A 4 -3.26 -1.40 19.43
C THR A 4 -3.53 -2.50 18.40
N PRO A 5 -3.35 -2.25 17.09
CA PRO A 5 -3.50 -3.26 16.04
C PRO A 5 -2.25 -4.15 15.89
N CYS A 6 -1.27 -4.03 16.80
CA CYS A 6 -0.02 -4.76 16.74
C CYS A 6 -0.23 -6.26 16.98
N ILE A 7 0.45 -7.09 16.20
CA ILE A 7 0.41 -8.56 16.31
C ILE A 7 1.69 -9.15 16.91
N GLY A 8 2.57 -8.31 17.47
CA GLY A 8 3.86 -8.75 18.03
C GLY A 8 4.98 -8.95 17.00
N VAL A 9 4.73 -8.66 15.72
CA VAL A 9 5.75 -8.67 14.65
C VAL A 9 5.96 -7.25 14.14
N CYS A 10 7.23 -6.82 14.07
CA CYS A 10 7.60 -5.48 13.67
C CYS A 10 8.76 -5.47 12.67
N SER A 11 8.46 -5.25 11.39
CA SER A 11 9.50 -5.19 10.36
C SER A 11 10.18 -3.82 10.28
N THR A 12 9.60 -2.78 10.88
CA THR A 12 10.25 -1.47 10.97
C THR A 12 11.48 -1.50 11.88
N ALA A 13 11.55 -2.44 12.82
CA ALA A 13 12.74 -2.67 13.64
C ALA A 13 13.94 -3.19 12.83
N VAL A 14 13.71 -3.75 11.64
CA VAL A 14 14.75 -4.24 10.72
C VAL A 14 14.89 -3.37 9.46
N GLY A 15 14.27 -2.19 9.44
CA GLY A 15 14.52 -1.14 8.43
C GLY A 15 13.39 -0.87 7.44
N ASP A 16 12.21 -1.49 7.57
CA ASP A 16 11.05 -1.07 6.77
C ASP A 16 10.44 0.25 7.29
N GLU A 17 9.90 1.07 6.40
CA GLU A 17 9.19 2.31 6.78
C GLU A 17 7.76 2.03 7.24
N VAL A 18 7.18 0.91 6.76
CA VAL A 18 5.84 0.44 7.09
C VAL A 18 5.91 -1.01 7.54
N CYS A 19 5.36 -1.29 8.72
CA CYS A 19 5.39 -2.63 9.31
C CYS A 19 4.50 -3.62 8.53
N PHE A 20 5.08 -4.71 8.02
CA PHE A 20 4.32 -5.78 7.36
C PHE A 20 3.27 -6.45 8.27
N GLY A 21 3.52 -6.51 9.58
CA GLY A 21 2.60 -7.14 10.53
C GLY A 21 1.33 -6.32 10.80
N CYS A 22 1.49 -5.04 11.16
CA CYS A 22 0.36 -4.21 11.58
C CYS A 22 -0.08 -3.13 10.58
N GLY A 23 0.68 -2.88 9.51
CA GLY A 23 0.34 -1.89 8.49
C GLY A 23 0.51 -0.42 8.90
N ARG A 24 1.14 -0.18 10.06
CA ARG A 24 1.47 1.17 10.54
C ARG A 24 2.85 1.59 10.08
N SER A 25 3.05 2.89 9.86
CA SER A 25 4.39 3.46 9.65
C SER A 25 5.22 3.41 10.94
N PHE A 26 6.54 3.54 10.83
CA PHE A 26 7.41 3.64 12.00
C PHE A 26 6.97 4.75 12.96
N ALA A 27 6.63 5.94 12.43
CA ALA A 27 6.15 7.06 13.22
C ALA A 27 4.86 6.74 13.99
N GLU A 28 3.90 6.06 13.37
CA GLU A 28 2.64 5.66 14.01
C GLU A 28 2.85 4.58 15.08
N VAL A 29 3.82 3.67 14.89
CA VAL A 29 4.18 2.66 15.89
C VAL A 29 4.82 3.33 17.11
N SER A 30 5.84 4.16 16.88
CA SER A 30 6.64 4.79 17.94
C SER A 30 5.83 5.80 18.77
N ASN A 31 4.87 6.48 18.16
CA ASN A 31 4.08 7.51 18.85
C ASN A 31 2.70 7.02 19.32
N TRP A 32 2.37 5.73 19.20
CA TRP A 32 1.02 5.22 19.43
C TRP A 32 0.40 5.66 20.77
N LEU A 33 1.19 5.63 21.84
CA LEU A 33 0.75 6.01 23.19
C LEU A 33 0.46 7.51 23.33
N ALA A 34 1.12 8.35 22.53
CA ALA A 34 0.91 9.80 22.53
C ALA A 34 -0.29 10.25 21.67
N LEU A 35 -0.76 9.39 20.77
CA LEU A 35 -1.94 9.69 19.94
C LEU A 35 -3.22 9.70 20.76
N ASP A 36 -4.15 10.60 20.42
CA ASP A 36 -5.50 10.60 20.97
C ASP A 36 -6.38 9.49 20.34
N ASP A 37 -7.56 9.23 20.92
CA ASP A 37 -8.46 8.18 20.44
C ASP A 37 -8.98 8.45 19.01
N GLY A 38 -9.12 9.71 18.59
CA GLY A 38 -9.53 10.09 17.24
C GLY A 38 -8.45 9.78 16.19
N GLN A 39 -7.19 10.12 16.50
CA GLN A 39 -6.02 9.78 15.69
C GLN A 39 -5.83 8.27 15.57
N ARG A 40 -5.96 7.53 16.69
CA ARG A 40 -5.87 6.06 16.69
C ARG A 40 -6.99 5.44 15.86
N ALA A 41 -8.22 5.93 15.99
CA ALA A 41 -9.36 5.46 15.20
C ALA A 41 -9.16 5.72 13.70
N ALA A 42 -8.64 6.89 13.32
CA ALA A 42 -8.35 7.24 11.94
C ALA A 42 -7.30 6.30 11.33
N ILE A 43 -6.22 5.99 12.06
CA ILE A 43 -5.21 5.02 11.61
C ILE A 43 -5.86 3.63 11.47
N GLN A 44 -6.60 3.18 12.49
CA GLN A 44 -7.21 1.84 12.52
C GLN A 44 -8.18 1.62 11.35
N ALA A 45 -8.98 2.62 10.99
CA ALA A 45 -9.90 2.57 9.85
C ALA A 45 -9.22 2.40 8.48
N GLN A 46 -7.92 2.68 8.39
CA GLN A 46 -7.15 2.57 7.14
C GLN A 46 -6.37 1.27 7.02
N LEU A 47 -6.12 0.54 8.12
CA LEU A 47 -5.20 -0.60 8.13
C LEU A 47 -5.60 -1.71 7.17
N SER A 48 -6.89 -2.00 7.02
CA SER A 48 -7.37 -3.03 6.10
C SER A 48 -6.95 -2.75 4.65
N ARG A 49 -6.98 -1.47 4.25
CA ARG A 49 -6.55 -1.05 2.91
C ARG A 49 -5.03 -1.02 2.78
N ARG A 50 -4.32 -0.56 3.82
CA ARG A 50 -2.85 -0.59 3.84
C ARG A 50 -2.30 -2.01 3.72
N LYS A 51 -3.01 -3.02 4.24
CA LYS A 51 -2.66 -4.43 4.06
C LYS A 51 -2.70 -4.88 2.59
N VAL A 52 -3.60 -4.33 1.77
CA VAL A 52 -3.60 -4.60 0.32
C VAL A 52 -2.32 -4.09 -0.33
N TRP A 53 -1.91 -2.86 -0.01
CA TRP A 53 -0.63 -2.34 -0.49
C TRP A 53 0.58 -3.15 0.00
N LEU A 54 0.57 -3.61 1.26
CA LEU A 54 1.64 -4.46 1.79
C LEU A 54 1.70 -5.79 1.06
N GLN A 55 0.55 -6.43 0.80
CA GLN A 55 0.50 -7.67 0.03
C GLN A 55 1.06 -7.46 -1.38
N MET A 56 0.67 -6.38 -2.05
CA MET A 56 1.22 -6.04 -3.37
C MET A 56 2.73 -5.83 -3.31
N ALA A 57 3.23 -5.11 -2.29
CA ALA A 57 4.66 -4.89 -2.11
C ALA A 57 5.40 -6.22 -1.96
N MET A 58 4.94 -7.10 -1.07
CA MET A 58 5.54 -8.41 -0.85
C MET A 58 5.54 -9.29 -2.11
N GLN A 59 4.41 -9.34 -2.82
CA GLN A 59 4.25 -10.20 -4.01
C GLN A 59 5.01 -9.66 -5.24
N SER A 60 5.24 -8.35 -5.31
CA SER A 60 6.08 -7.72 -6.34
C SER A 60 7.58 -7.71 -6.00
N GLY A 61 7.97 -8.21 -4.82
CA GLY A 61 9.36 -8.18 -4.36
C GLY A 61 9.85 -6.81 -3.90
N GLY A 62 8.93 -5.88 -3.63
CA GLY A 62 9.21 -4.54 -3.14
C GLY A 62 8.85 -4.34 -1.67
N ARG A 63 8.90 -3.07 -1.24
CA ARG A 63 8.51 -2.62 0.11
C ARG A 63 7.81 -1.27 0.04
N LEU A 64 6.90 -0.99 0.98
CA LEU A 64 6.31 0.34 1.09
C LEU A 64 7.31 1.29 1.75
N GLN A 65 7.72 2.32 1.02
CA GLN A 65 8.62 3.36 1.52
C GLN A 65 7.84 4.47 2.24
N ALA A 66 6.60 4.73 1.85
CA ALA A 66 5.78 5.75 2.50
C ALA A 66 4.29 5.47 2.30
N ILE A 67 3.49 5.88 3.28
CA ILE A 67 2.04 6.05 3.14
C ILE A 67 1.75 7.54 3.26
N GLN A 68 0.92 8.06 2.38
CA GLN A 68 0.48 9.45 2.35
C GLN A 68 -1.04 9.48 2.56
N PRO A 69 -1.52 9.46 3.83
CA PRO A 69 -2.94 9.34 4.13
C PRO A 69 -3.79 10.46 3.51
N ALA A 70 -3.27 11.69 3.48
CA ALA A 70 -3.95 12.85 2.93
C ALA A 70 -4.19 12.75 1.42
N GLN A 71 -3.27 12.11 0.70
CA GLN A 71 -3.36 11.91 -0.76
C GLN A 71 -3.98 10.56 -1.12
N GLN A 72 -4.30 9.73 -0.11
CA GLN A 72 -4.76 8.36 -0.27
C GLN A 72 -3.82 7.54 -1.17
N GLN A 73 -2.51 7.73 -1.00
CA GLN A 73 -1.47 7.11 -1.82
C GLN A 73 -0.44 6.39 -0.95
N ALA A 74 0.30 5.47 -1.55
CA ALA A 74 1.50 4.87 -0.99
C ALA A 74 2.60 4.81 -2.05
N ARG A 75 3.85 4.90 -1.60
CA ARG A 75 5.02 4.71 -2.45
C ARG A 75 5.58 3.30 -2.24
N LEU A 76 5.51 2.50 -3.30
CA LEU A 76 6.11 1.18 -3.41
C LEU A 76 7.51 1.33 -4.01
N ALA A 77 8.52 0.84 -3.30
CA ALA A 77 9.88 0.72 -3.81
C ALA A 77 10.12 -0.71 -4.26
N LEU A 78 10.32 -0.92 -5.56
CA LEU A 78 10.72 -2.22 -6.14
C LEU A 78 12.25 -2.36 -6.13
N THR A 79 12.95 -1.26 -6.38
CA THR A 79 14.39 -1.11 -6.20
C THR A 79 14.67 0.29 -5.60
N PRO A 80 15.92 0.63 -5.22
CA PRO A 80 16.23 1.98 -4.75
C PRO A 80 15.92 3.09 -5.77
N SER A 81 15.91 2.78 -7.06
CA SER A 81 15.65 3.74 -8.14
C SER A 81 14.26 3.58 -8.77
N LEU A 82 13.60 2.44 -8.61
CA LEU A 82 12.27 2.18 -9.16
C LEU A 82 11.21 2.35 -8.07
N LEU A 83 10.62 3.54 -8.04
CA LEU A 83 9.51 3.91 -7.17
C LEU A 83 8.21 3.98 -7.96
N VAL A 84 7.15 3.44 -7.36
CA VAL A 84 5.83 3.33 -7.94
C VAL A 84 4.81 3.91 -6.98
N THR A 85 3.93 4.77 -7.46
CA THR A 85 2.86 5.32 -6.64
C THR A 85 1.61 4.48 -6.78
N LEU A 86 1.12 3.96 -5.66
CA LEU A 86 -0.15 3.24 -5.57
C LEU A 86 -1.21 4.18 -5.00
N GLY A 87 -2.34 4.30 -5.69
CA GLY A 87 -3.52 4.98 -5.17
C GLY A 87 -4.29 4.10 -4.19
N TRP A 88 -5.37 4.66 -3.64
CA TRP A 88 -6.17 4.02 -2.61
C TRP A 88 -6.81 2.72 -3.09
N PRO A 89 -6.70 1.60 -2.35
CA PRO A 89 -7.38 0.36 -2.69
C PRO A 89 -8.88 0.52 -2.64
N GLN A 90 -9.54 0.11 -3.72
CA GLN A 90 -10.97 0.26 -3.96
C GLN A 90 -11.62 -1.11 -4.07
N GLN A 91 -12.90 -1.19 -3.71
CA GLN A 91 -13.76 -2.33 -4.01
C GLN A 91 -14.84 -1.83 -4.96
N ARG A 92 -15.00 -2.48 -6.12
CA ARG A 92 -16.06 -2.19 -7.09
C ARG A 92 -16.80 -3.48 -7.38
N GLN A 93 -18.11 -3.52 -7.09
CA GLN A 93 -18.95 -4.71 -7.29
C GLN A 93 -18.35 -6.00 -6.67
N GLY A 94 -17.75 -5.88 -5.48
CA GLY A 94 -17.10 -7.01 -4.79
C GLY A 94 -15.72 -7.43 -5.33
N ARG A 95 -15.16 -6.68 -6.29
CA ARG A 95 -13.82 -6.92 -6.85
C ARG A 95 -12.84 -5.85 -6.40
N GLY A 96 -11.62 -6.27 -6.07
CA GLY A 96 -10.56 -5.38 -5.56
C GLY A 96 -9.72 -4.74 -6.65
N TYR A 97 -9.54 -3.43 -6.57
CA TYR A 97 -8.74 -2.67 -7.53
C TYR A 97 -7.78 -1.72 -6.82
N VAL A 98 -6.61 -1.51 -7.41
CA VAL A 98 -5.62 -0.54 -6.90
C VAL A 98 -5.16 0.36 -8.05
N PRO A 99 -5.35 1.68 -7.98
CA PRO A 99 -4.79 2.59 -8.97
C PRO A 99 -3.26 2.54 -8.94
N LEU A 100 -2.64 2.38 -10.09
CA LEU A 100 -1.22 2.42 -10.33
C LEU A 100 -0.90 3.73 -11.06
N LEU A 101 -0.18 4.63 -10.40
CA LEU A 101 0.23 5.90 -10.97
C LEU A 101 1.64 5.73 -11.52
N THR A 102 1.77 5.79 -12.84
CA THR A 102 3.02 5.62 -13.56
C THR A 102 3.79 6.94 -13.66
N HIS A 103 5.09 6.85 -13.94
CA HIS A 103 5.98 8.01 -13.96
C HIS A 103 5.66 8.99 -15.10
N ASP A 104 5.00 8.54 -16.16
CA ASP A 104 4.52 9.34 -17.30
C ASP A 104 3.20 10.08 -17.00
N GLY A 105 2.71 10.01 -15.76
CA GLY A 105 1.51 10.70 -15.29
C GLY A 105 0.20 9.98 -15.61
N ARG A 106 0.26 8.77 -16.18
CA ARG A 106 -0.94 7.93 -16.39
C ARG A 106 -1.33 7.23 -15.09
N SER A 107 -2.61 6.85 -15.02
CA SER A 107 -3.16 6.10 -13.90
C SER A 107 -3.94 4.90 -14.42
N TYR A 108 -3.53 3.70 -14.03
CA TYR A 108 -4.16 2.45 -14.44
C TYR A 108 -4.86 1.78 -13.26
N LEU A 109 -6.06 1.27 -13.47
CA LEU A 109 -6.82 0.62 -12.39
C LEU A 109 -6.51 -0.88 -12.38
N LEU A 110 -5.60 -1.30 -11.50
CA LEU A 110 -5.09 -2.68 -11.49
C LEU A 110 -6.08 -3.64 -10.79
N PRO A 111 -6.56 -4.71 -11.44
CA PRO A 111 -7.48 -5.68 -10.86
C PRO A 111 -6.77 -6.71 -9.98
N VAL A 112 -6.51 -6.37 -8.72
CA VAL A 112 -5.78 -7.23 -7.76
C VAL A 112 -6.54 -8.49 -7.30
N TYR A 113 -7.77 -8.71 -7.77
CA TYR A 113 -8.55 -9.92 -7.53
C TYR A 113 -8.24 -11.06 -8.52
N ARG A 114 -7.54 -10.77 -9.62
CA ARG A 114 -7.19 -11.75 -10.65
C ARG A 114 -5.88 -12.45 -10.30
N ASP A 115 -5.74 -13.73 -10.66
CA ASP A 115 -4.51 -14.48 -10.41
C ASP A 115 -3.31 -13.93 -11.22
N ASP A 116 -3.57 -13.33 -12.38
CA ASP A 116 -2.53 -12.76 -13.25
C ASP A 116 -2.21 -11.28 -12.94
N TRP A 117 -2.72 -10.72 -11.85
CA TRP A 117 -2.56 -9.30 -11.53
C TRP A 117 -1.10 -8.86 -11.48
N LEU A 118 -0.17 -9.73 -11.04
CA LEU A 118 1.25 -9.41 -10.95
C LEU A 118 1.89 -9.26 -12.34
N ARG A 119 1.46 -10.06 -13.32
CA ARG A 119 1.87 -9.88 -14.71
C ARG A 119 1.39 -8.53 -15.21
N LEU A 120 0.10 -8.22 -15.01
CA LEU A 120 -0.48 -6.93 -15.40
C LEU A 120 0.23 -5.75 -14.73
N PHE A 121 0.62 -5.88 -13.47
CA PHE A 121 1.39 -4.86 -12.75
C PHE A 121 2.70 -4.54 -13.46
N TRP A 122 3.46 -5.57 -13.83
CA TRP A 122 4.73 -5.40 -14.52
C TRP A 122 4.55 -4.88 -15.95
N ASP A 123 3.58 -5.41 -16.69
CA ASP A 123 3.21 -4.92 -18.02
C ASP A 123 2.87 -3.41 -17.95
N CYS A 124 2.08 -2.97 -16.96
CA CYS A 124 1.72 -1.57 -16.81
C CYS A 124 2.85 -0.65 -16.33
N LEU A 125 3.91 -1.20 -15.75
CA LEU A 125 5.07 -0.40 -15.34
C LEU A 125 6.08 -0.20 -16.48
N PHE A 126 6.19 -1.17 -17.39
CA PHE A 126 7.24 -1.19 -18.41
C PHE A 126 6.72 -1.05 -19.86
N ASP A 127 5.46 -1.40 -20.12
CA ASP A 127 4.84 -1.31 -21.45
C ASP A 127 3.74 -0.25 -21.51
N ALA A 128 3.72 0.50 -22.60
CA ALA A 128 2.76 1.59 -22.82
C ALA A 128 1.31 1.11 -23.08
N ASP A 129 1.13 -0.19 -23.37
CA ASP A 129 -0.12 -0.80 -23.86
C ASP A 129 -1.03 -1.36 -22.76
N CYS A 130 -0.79 -1.02 -21.49
CA CYS A 130 -1.64 -1.40 -20.35
C CYS A 130 -3.14 -1.02 -20.51
N ALA A 131 -3.46 -0.09 -21.41
CA ALA A 131 -4.80 0.46 -21.62
C ALA A 131 -5.87 -0.53 -22.13
N GLN A 132 -5.53 -1.79 -22.46
CA GLN A 132 -6.52 -2.76 -23.00
C GLN A 132 -7.22 -3.62 -21.94
N LEU A 133 -6.95 -3.41 -20.65
CA LEU A 133 -7.51 -4.22 -19.55
C LEU A 133 -8.85 -3.68 -19.02
N ASN A 134 -9.80 -3.43 -19.94
CA ASN A 134 -11.19 -3.10 -19.62
C ASN A 134 -11.87 -4.19 -18.78
#